data_AF-A0A954WSL4-F1
#
_entry.id   AF-A0A954WSL4-F1
#
_cell.length_a   1.000
_cell.length_b   1.000
_cell.length_c   1.000
_cell.angle_alpha   90.00
_cell.angle_beta   90.00
_cell.angle_gamma   90.00
#
_symmetry.space_group_name_H-M   'P 1'
#
loop_
_entity.id
_entity.type
_entity.pdbx_description
1 polymer ?
#
loop_
_entity_poly.entity_id
_entity_poly.type
_entity_poly.pdbx_seq_one_letter_code
_entity_poly.pdbx_strand_id
1 'polypeptide(L)'
;MLRLLISATLFGSLFATSACAELSPAQIVILARAGDEGSENVAKYYARVRQIPASQILAVPFPEGEELNRADWETKYRPAIRKWLRDKKLINKIKCFVTVWGVPLKIGKAEADTEQRRYDFFLKGELRNRIQRINDINADLHAVAPEAGSTPPAELTEASTAEEIRDAFQETVVKAQERAANIKDEDAAATTRVRIQNYYIAMTGLTGVARGLAQNLESSLNPDPNARAQIALTNGRLLGVQESRMIIDATPVSLERDLRMGALVEKAEGIFGALGWIREQIEASNRKETWASFDSELSMIAIADYELLRWQPNYLNFQYRYSGIRPVRPTFMVARIDAPTLAIARRIMDDSIKVEATGLVGKAYFDSRGIWKPNEQAQPGSYKDFDRSVVNCAELLQKHSTLEVVVNDKNELFQAGECPEAAIYCGWYSLGNYIDAFDWVQGAVGYHIASSEATTLKNPESKVWCKSMLEDIGGEADGGLCATLGPTYEPYLQAFPRPEQFYLMLLSGKYTLAECYYATKPFNSWTMTLIGDPLYNPFKVKSGLKEDLPADITNFLEQVGI
;
A
#
# COMPACT_ATOMS: atom_id res chain seq x y z
N MET A 1 14.36 -44.25 -65.49
CA MET A 1 15.67 -44.10 -64.80
C MET A 1 15.77 -42.63 -64.39
N LEU A 2 15.93 -42.18 -63.15
CA LEU A 2 16.55 -42.72 -61.94
C LEU A 2 15.91 -41.96 -60.74
N ARG A 3 15.70 -42.62 -59.60
CA ARG A 3 15.36 -42.00 -58.30
C ARG A 3 16.58 -41.30 -57.70
N LEU A 4 16.42 -40.19 -56.97
CA LEU A 4 17.28 -39.88 -55.82
C LEU A 4 16.65 -38.87 -54.85
N LEU A 5 16.80 -39.18 -53.56
CA LEU A 5 16.37 -38.44 -52.36
C LEU A 5 17.06 -37.08 -52.23
N ILE A 6 16.37 -36.10 -51.64
CA ILE A 6 17.00 -35.12 -50.73
C ILE A 6 16.07 -34.89 -49.53
N SER A 7 16.58 -35.23 -48.35
CA SER A 7 16.08 -34.85 -47.04
C SER A 7 16.49 -33.40 -46.75
N ALA A 8 15.59 -32.58 -46.20
CA ALA A 8 15.94 -31.28 -45.65
C ALA A 8 15.17 -31.05 -44.34
N THR A 9 15.86 -31.34 -43.25
CA THR A 9 15.52 -31.05 -41.87
C THR A 9 15.49 -29.53 -41.67
N LEU A 10 14.33 -28.95 -41.35
CA LEU A 10 14.24 -27.55 -40.94
C LEU A 10 14.34 -27.48 -39.41
N PHE A 11 15.54 -27.21 -38.90
CA PHE A 11 15.75 -26.78 -37.51
C PHE A 11 15.35 -25.30 -37.42
N GLY A 12 14.11 -25.04 -37.02
CA GLY A 12 13.66 -23.70 -36.65
C GLY A 12 14.02 -23.44 -35.19
N SER A 13 15.13 -22.76 -34.94
CA SER A 13 15.43 -22.15 -33.64
C SER A 13 14.50 -20.94 -33.44
N LEU A 14 13.35 -21.16 -32.80
CA LEU A 14 12.61 -20.09 -32.14
C LEU A 14 13.43 -19.60 -30.95
N PHE A 15 14.26 -18.58 -31.16
CA PHE A 15 14.65 -17.72 -30.06
C PHE A 15 13.41 -16.90 -29.68
N ALA A 16 12.66 -17.38 -28.69
CA ALA A 16 11.77 -16.53 -27.92
C ALA A 16 12.65 -15.46 -27.26
N THR A 17 12.71 -14.28 -27.88
CA THR A 17 13.29 -13.10 -27.23
C THR A 17 12.30 -12.68 -26.16
N SER A 18 12.51 -13.20 -24.95
CA SER A 18 11.88 -12.64 -23.75
C SER A 18 12.27 -11.17 -23.71
N ALA A 19 11.34 -10.29 -24.05
CA ALA A 19 11.56 -8.85 -24.00
C ALA A 19 11.85 -8.47 -22.55
N CYS A 20 13.13 -8.22 -22.21
CA CYS A 20 13.46 -7.52 -20.98
C CYS A 20 12.84 -6.12 -21.09
N ALA A 21 12.00 -5.76 -20.13
CA ALA A 21 11.68 -4.36 -19.92
C ALA A 21 12.97 -3.70 -19.41
N GLU A 22 13.61 -2.90 -20.26
CA GLU A 22 14.80 -2.16 -19.86
C GLU A 22 14.49 -0.67 -20.05
N LEU A 23 14.04 -0.04 -18.96
CA LEU A 23 14.08 1.41 -18.83
C LEU A 23 15.47 1.90 -19.29
N SER A 24 15.51 2.75 -20.31
CA SER A 24 16.76 3.19 -20.91
C SER A 24 17.14 4.61 -20.45
N PRO A 25 18.44 4.99 -20.48
CA PRO A 25 18.88 6.35 -20.14
C PRO A 25 18.18 7.47 -20.92
N ALA A 26 17.81 7.21 -22.19
CA ALA A 26 17.09 8.17 -23.02
C ALA A 26 15.66 8.46 -22.52
N GLN A 27 15.11 7.61 -21.65
CA GLN A 27 13.76 7.74 -21.11
C GLN A 27 13.72 8.42 -19.74
N ILE A 28 14.86 8.94 -19.26
CA ILE A 28 14.99 9.56 -17.93
C ILE A 28 15.08 11.09 -18.02
N VAL A 29 14.30 11.79 -17.20
CA VAL A 29 14.49 13.21 -16.93
C VAL A 29 14.98 13.42 -15.50
N ILE A 30 16.02 14.24 -15.32
CA ILE A 30 16.58 14.53 -14.00
C ILE A 30 16.08 15.90 -13.56
N LEU A 31 15.47 15.98 -12.37
CA LEU A 31 15.07 17.22 -11.71
C LEU A 31 16.11 17.59 -10.65
N ALA A 32 16.67 18.79 -10.77
CA ALA A 32 17.59 19.37 -9.81
C ALA A 32 17.05 20.70 -9.26
N ARG A 33 17.53 21.10 -8.07
CA ARG A 33 17.27 22.43 -7.52
C ARG A 33 18.20 23.44 -8.17
N ALA A 34 17.63 24.41 -8.87
CA ALA A 34 18.39 25.47 -9.52
C ALA A 34 19.07 26.37 -8.47
N GLY A 35 20.35 26.69 -8.69
CA GLY A 35 21.13 27.52 -7.78
C GLY A 35 21.72 26.78 -6.57
N ASP A 36 21.51 25.45 -6.47
CA ASP A 36 22.19 24.58 -5.52
C ASP A 36 23.30 23.81 -6.23
N GLU A 37 24.55 24.16 -5.93
CA GLU A 37 25.72 23.54 -6.55
C GLU A 37 25.77 22.02 -6.29
N GLY A 38 25.42 21.58 -5.08
CA GLY A 38 25.38 20.16 -4.73
C GLY A 38 24.35 19.40 -5.56
N SER A 39 23.13 19.96 -5.66
CA SER A 39 22.04 19.41 -6.48
C SER A 39 22.44 19.29 -7.95
N GLU A 40 22.93 20.37 -8.54
CA GLU A 40 23.31 20.39 -9.94
C GLU A 40 24.49 19.46 -10.24
N ASN A 41 25.45 19.34 -9.32
CA ASN A 41 26.59 18.44 -9.47
C ASN A 41 26.16 16.96 -9.41
N VAL A 42 25.24 16.59 -8.53
CA VAL A 42 24.66 15.24 -8.50
C VAL A 42 23.94 14.94 -9.82
N ALA A 43 23.10 15.87 -10.32
CA ALA A 43 22.40 15.68 -11.58
C ALA A 43 23.34 15.51 -12.78
N LYS A 44 24.34 16.39 -12.91
CA LYS A 44 25.35 16.33 -13.99
C LYS A 44 26.18 15.06 -13.90
N TYR A 45 26.55 14.66 -12.69
CA TYR A 45 27.31 13.43 -12.46
C TYR A 45 26.49 12.20 -12.86
N TYR A 46 25.26 12.07 -12.36
CA TYR A 46 24.37 10.95 -12.68
C TYR A 46 24.15 10.84 -14.19
N ALA A 47 23.85 11.96 -14.83
CA ALA A 47 23.65 12.01 -16.27
C ALA A 47 24.86 11.49 -17.05
N ARG A 48 26.08 11.86 -16.61
CA ARG A 48 27.32 11.40 -17.24
C ARG A 48 27.54 9.90 -17.05
N VAL A 49 27.41 9.38 -15.84
CA VAL A 49 27.74 7.97 -15.54
C VAL A 49 26.70 7.00 -16.09
N ARG A 50 25.42 7.40 -16.18
CA ARG A 50 24.34 6.62 -16.82
C ARG A 50 24.10 6.98 -18.29
N GLN A 51 24.89 7.89 -18.87
CA GLN A 51 24.74 8.35 -20.26
C GLN A 51 23.34 8.92 -20.58
N ILE A 52 22.71 9.57 -19.60
CA ILE A 52 21.45 10.30 -19.81
C ILE A 52 21.78 11.60 -20.54
N PRO A 53 21.04 11.97 -21.60
CA PRO A 53 21.28 13.21 -22.32
C PRO A 53 21.28 14.43 -21.38
N ALA A 54 22.33 15.25 -21.39
CA ALA A 54 22.39 16.46 -20.56
C ALA A 54 21.22 17.43 -20.81
N SER A 55 20.63 17.38 -22.01
CA SER A 55 19.41 18.14 -22.36
C SER A 55 18.15 17.70 -21.61
N GLN A 56 18.20 16.56 -20.91
CA GLN A 56 17.13 16.00 -20.07
C GLN A 56 17.32 16.33 -18.59
N ILE A 57 18.25 17.23 -18.24
CA ILE A 57 18.35 17.83 -16.91
C ILE A 57 17.48 19.09 -16.87
N LEU A 58 16.55 19.12 -15.93
CA LEU A 58 15.70 20.27 -15.62
C LEU A 58 16.06 20.82 -14.24
N ALA A 59 16.68 22.00 -14.20
CA ALA A 59 16.90 22.74 -12.98
C ALA A 59 15.66 23.60 -12.67
N VAL A 60 15.09 23.45 -11.48
CA VAL A 60 13.88 24.16 -11.01
C VAL A 60 14.20 24.92 -9.73
N PRO A 61 13.83 26.21 -9.61
CA PRO A 61 14.12 27.02 -8.41
C PRO A 61 13.14 26.69 -7.27
N PHE A 62 13.24 25.47 -6.73
CA PHE A 62 12.51 25.07 -5.53
C PHE A 62 13.01 25.86 -4.29
N PRO A 63 12.15 26.08 -3.29
CA PRO A 63 12.59 26.65 -2.02
C PRO A 63 13.57 25.70 -1.31
N GLU A 64 14.29 26.22 -0.32
CA GLU A 64 15.07 25.38 0.60
C GLU A 64 14.15 24.59 1.53
N GLY A 65 14.60 23.40 1.94
CA GLY A 65 13.87 22.50 2.82
C GLY A 65 13.28 21.28 2.11
N GLU A 66 12.73 20.35 2.90
CA GLU A 66 12.21 19.07 2.42
C GLU A 66 10.72 19.13 2.05
N GLU A 67 9.99 20.19 2.44
CA GLU A 67 8.54 20.32 2.19
C GLU A 67 8.21 21.46 1.23
N LEU A 68 7.36 21.17 0.24
CA LEU A 68 6.80 22.12 -0.71
C LEU A 68 5.33 22.42 -0.38
N ASN A 69 4.94 23.69 -0.42
CA ASN A 69 3.54 24.06 -0.27
C ASN A 69 2.69 23.54 -1.47
N ARG A 70 1.50 23.02 -1.17
CA ARG A 70 0.58 22.49 -2.19
C ARG A 70 0.16 23.54 -3.23
N ALA A 71 -0.15 24.76 -2.82
CA ALA A 71 -0.56 25.82 -3.74
C ALA A 71 0.57 26.19 -4.71
N ASP A 72 1.82 26.23 -4.23
CA ASP A 72 2.98 26.48 -5.08
C ASP A 72 3.22 25.33 -6.07
N TRP A 73 3.04 24.07 -5.64
CA TRP A 73 3.10 22.92 -6.55
C TRP A 73 2.09 23.10 -7.70
N GLU A 74 0.83 23.37 -7.39
CA GLU A 74 -0.24 23.45 -8.41
C GLU A 74 -0.11 24.66 -9.33
N THR A 75 0.27 25.82 -8.79
CA THR A 75 0.23 27.08 -9.55
C THR A 75 1.56 27.45 -10.21
N LYS A 76 2.70 26.99 -9.67
CA LYS A 76 4.04 27.38 -10.13
C LYS A 76 4.82 26.21 -10.71
N TYR A 77 5.08 25.17 -9.92
CA TYR A 77 6.06 24.16 -10.28
C TYR A 77 5.53 23.09 -11.25
N ARG A 78 4.35 22.54 -10.96
CA ARG A 78 3.70 21.53 -11.82
C ARG A 78 3.43 22.08 -13.24
N PRO A 79 2.90 23.31 -13.43
CA PRO A 79 2.73 23.87 -14.77
C PRO A 79 4.06 24.13 -15.49
N ALA A 80 5.10 24.58 -14.77
CA ALA A 80 6.42 24.83 -15.34
C ALA A 80 7.10 23.56 -15.86
N ILE A 81 7.07 22.47 -15.07
CA ILE A 81 7.60 21.17 -15.46
C ILE A 81 6.83 20.63 -16.68
N ARG A 82 5.49 20.70 -16.65
CA ARG A 82 4.64 20.33 -17.80
C ARG A 82 4.99 21.10 -19.07
N LYS A 83 5.17 22.42 -18.96
CA LYS A 83 5.54 23.27 -20.08
C LYS A 83 6.89 22.86 -20.66
N TRP A 84 7.89 22.66 -19.81
CA TRP A 84 9.22 22.24 -20.24
C TRP A 84 9.20 20.89 -20.97
N LEU A 85 8.44 19.91 -20.48
CA LEU A 85 8.27 18.60 -21.13
C LEU A 85 7.64 18.71 -22.52
N ARG A 86 6.63 19.59 -22.68
CA ARG A 86 6.00 19.86 -23.97
C ARG A 86 6.96 20.53 -24.93
N ASP A 87 7.64 21.59 -24.50
CA ASP A 87 8.57 22.36 -25.33
C ASP A 87 9.73 21.48 -25.84
N LYS A 88 10.19 20.54 -25.00
CA LYS A 88 11.23 19.55 -25.35
C LYS A 88 10.71 18.32 -26.09
N LYS A 89 9.39 18.18 -26.28
CA LYS A 89 8.73 16.99 -26.87
C LYS A 89 9.11 15.68 -26.15
N LEU A 90 9.22 15.73 -24.83
CA LEU A 90 9.64 14.61 -23.99
C LEU A 90 8.47 13.81 -23.41
N ILE A 91 7.27 14.40 -23.31
CA ILE A 91 6.13 13.82 -22.59
C ILE A 91 5.76 12.38 -23.00
N ASN A 92 5.94 12.03 -24.29
CA ASN A 92 5.65 10.69 -24.83
C ASN A 92 6.91 9.81 -25.00
N LYS A 93 8.08 10.32 -24.61
CA LYS A 93 9.37 9.62 -24.75
C LYS A 93 9.89 9.15 -23.41
N ILE A 94 9.68 9.95 -22.38
CA ILE A 94 10.19 9.67 -21.04
C ILE A 94 9.27 8.67 -20.34
N LYS A 95 9.85 7.84 -19.49
CA LYS A 95 9.13 6.90 -18.63
C LYS A 95 9.43 7.11 -17.16
N CYS A 96 10.55 7.76 -16.84
CA CYS A 96 11.03 7.92 -15.48
C CYS A 96 11.58 9.34 -15.22
N PHE A 97 11.28 9.87 -14.03
CA PHE A 97 11.95 11.02 -13.46
C PHE A 97 12.94 10.58 -12.38
N VAL A 98 14.03 11.34 -12.27
CA VAL A 98 14.98 11.24 -11.16
C VAL A 98 15.03 12.58 -10.45
N THR A 99 14.58 12.62 -9.21
CA THR A 99 14.82 13.78 -8.35
C THR A 99 16.16 13.60 -7.65
N VAL A 100 16.99 14.64 -7.62
CA VAL A 100 18.27 14.58 -6.93
C VAL A 100 18.28 15.41 -5.65
N TRP A 101 19.36 15.30 -4.87
CA TRP A 101 19.69 16.15 -3.73
C TRP A 101 19.11 17.56 -3.82
N GLY A 102 18.42 18.00 -2.78
CA GLY A 102 17.88 19.36 -2.68
C GLY A 102 16.52 19.57 -3.35
N VAL A 103 16.00 18.61 -4.13
CA VAL A 103 14.58 18.64 -4.55
C VAL A 103 13.70 18.29 -3.34
N PRO A 104 12.57 19.00 -3.11
CA PRO A 104 11.67 18.72 -1.99
C PRO A 104 11.28 17.24 -1.92
N LEU A 105 11.18 16.70 -0.71
CA LEU A 105 10.83 15.32 -0.43
C LEU A 105 9.30 15.12 -0.43
N LYS A 106 8.56 16.13 0.03
CA LYS A 106 7.12 16.03 0.28
C LYS A 106 6.35 17.30 -0.07
N ILE A 107 5.06 17.14 -0.30
CA ILE A 107 4.10 18.22 -0.57
C ILE A 107 3.10 18.27 0.59
N GLY A 108 2.93 19.45 1.16
CA GLY A 108 2.02 19.69 2.28
C GLY A 108 0.54 19.55 1.91
N LYS A 109 -0.32 19.80 2.90
CA LYS A 109 -1.78 19.73 2.76
C LYS A 109 -2.32 20.71 1.74
N ALA A 110 -3.38 20.32 1.05
CA ALA A 110 -4.21 21.25 0.31
C ALA A 110 -5.04 22.12 1.25
N GLU A 111 -5.28 23.36 0.83
CA GLU A 111 -6.30 24.18 1.46
C GLU A 111 -7.69 23.61 1.19
N ALA A 112 -8.62 23.86 2.11
CA ALA A 112 -9.97 23.32 1.97
C ALA A 112 -10.66 23.98 0.76
N ASP A 113 -11.14 23.15 -0.17
CA ASP A 113 -11.85 23.61 -1.36
C ASP A 113 -13.37 23.40 -1.24
N THR A 114 -14.08 23.51 -2.36
CA THR A 114 -15.54 23.32 -2.41
C THR A 114 -15.93 21.85 -2.38
N GLU A 115 -15.12 20.95 -2.94
CA GLU A 115 -15.41 19.51 -2.98
C GLU A 115 -15.21 18.86 -1.62
N GLN A 116 -14.16 19.23 -0.89
CA GLN A 116 -13.96 18.80 0.50
C GLN A 116 -15.17 19.14 1.37
N ARG A 117 -15.71 20.36 1.21
CA ARG A 117 -16.91 20.80 1.96
C ARG A 117 -18.16 20.02 1.59
N ARG A 118 -18.33 19.65 0.32
CA ARG A 118 -19.42 18.78 -0.14
C ARG A 118 -19.29 17.38 0.44
N TYR A 119 -18.07 16.85 0.46
CA TYR A 119 -17.75 15.55 1.03
C TYR A 119 -18.02 15.50 2.54
N ASP A 120 -17.60 16.53 3.29
CA ASP A 120 -17.90 16.67 4.72
C ASP A 120 -19.40 16.73 5.01
N PHE A 121 -20.15 17.48 4.19
CA PHE A 121 -21.60 17.57 4.33
C PHE A 121 -22.27 16.20 4.11
N PHE A 122 -21.84 15.47 3.08
CA PHE A 122 -22.30 14.11 2.82
C PHE A 122 -22.05 13.17 3.99
N LEU A 123 -20.81 13.08 4.48
CA LEU A 123 -20.46 12.16 5.58
C LEU A 123 -21.24 12.47 6.86
N LYS A 124 -21.41 13.75 7.20
CA LYS A 124 -22.23 14.16 8.36
C LYS A 124 -23.71 13.82 8.18
N GLY A 125 -24.23 13.96 6.96
CA GLY A 125 -25.59 13.50 6.62
C GLY A 125 -25.74 11.99 6.80
N GLU A 126 -24.79 11.21 6.30
CA GLU A 126 -24.78 9.74 6.43
C GLU A 126 -24.68 9.27 7.89
N LEU A 127 -23.89 9.98 8.72
CA LEU A 127 -23.81 9.74 10.16
C LEU A 127 -25.18 9.98 10.84
N ARG A 128 -25.79 11.15 10.58
CA ARG A 128 -27.09 11.51 11.16
C ARG A 128 -28.18 10.53 10.79
N ASN A 129 -28.25 10.13 9.52
CA ASN A 129 -29.24 9.17 9.02
C ASN A 129 -29.14 7.82 9.75
N ARG A 130 -27.91 7.36 10.05
CA ARG A 130 -27.70 6.10 10.76
C ARG A 130 -28.02 6.21 12.24
N ILE A 131 -27.64 7.30 12.90
CA ILE A 131 -28.06 7.58 14.28
C ILE A 131 -29.59 7.58 14.39
N GLN A 132 -30.28 8.27 13.47
CA GLN A 132 -31.74 8.29 13.46
C GLN A 132 -32.33 6.89 13.32
N ARG A 133 -31.79 6.08 12.39
CA ARG A 133 -32.23 4.69 12.21
C ARG A 133 -32.03 3.84 13.46
N ILE A 134 -30.97 4.06 14.24
CA ILE A 134 -30.76 3.36 15.52
C ILE A 134 -31.82 3.79 16.54
N ASN A 135 -32.11 5.09 16.65
CA ASN A 135 -33.18 5.59 17.52
C ASN A 135 -34.54 4.99 17.13
N ASP A 136 -34.85 4.92 15.83
CA ASP A 136 -36.09 4.33 15.32
C ASP A 136 -36.18 2.82 15.66
N ILE A 137 -35.07 2.08 15.53
CA ILE A 137 -34.99 0.66 15.91
C ILE A 137 -35.19 0.49 17.42
N ASN A 138 -34.54 1.31 18.25
CA ASN A 138 -34.68 1.25 19.70
C ASN A 138 -36.13 1.57 20.12
N ALA A 139 -36.76 2.56 19.49
CA ALA A 139 -38.16 2.90 19.73
C ALA A 139 -39.10 1.75 19.35
N ASP A 140 -38.91 1.11 18.19
CA ASP A 140 -39.74 -0.03 17.77
C ASP A 140 -39.55 -1.27 18.65
N LEU A 141 -38.31 -1.57 19.06
CA LEU A 141 -38.03 -2.65 20.02
C LEU A 141 -38.65 -2.37 21.41
N HIS A 142 -38.60 -1.12 21.87
CA HIS A 142 -39.27 -0.72 23.11
C HIS A 142 -40.80 -0.89 23.02
N ALA A 143 -41.39 -0.61 21.85
CA ALA A 143 -42.83 -0.74 21.62
C ALA A 143 -43.34 -2.18 21.55
N VAL A 144 -42.46 -3.19 21.53
CA VAL A 144 -42.86 -4.60 21.60
C VAL A 144 -43.50 -4.93 22.95
N ALA A 145 -44.78 -5.33 22.94
CA ALA A 145 -45.56 -5.73 24.12
C ALA A 145 -45.42 -4.74 25.30
N PRO A 146 -45.84 -3.47 25.11
CA PRO A 146 -45.46 -2.35 25.97
C PRO A 146 -45.94 -2.56 27.41
N GLU A 147 -45.03 -2.38 28.37
CA GLU A 147 -45.35 -2.39 29.79
C GLU A 147 -45.88 -1.02 30.21
N ALA A 148 -46.92 -1.00 31.04
CA ALA A 148 -47.48 0.25 31.55
C ALA A 148 -46.44 1.00 32.40
N GLY A 149 -46.05 2.20 31.95
CA GLY A 149 -45.11 3.06 32.67
C GLY A 149 -43.63 2.85 32.31
N SER A 150 -43.31 2.07 31.28
CA SER A 150 -41.92 1.95 30.81
C SER A 150 -41.44 3.25 30.16
N THR A 151 -40.23 3.68 30.52
CA THR A 151 -39.61 4.89 29.95
C THR A 151 -38.98 4.56 28.60
N PRO A 152 -39.20 5.39 27.56
CA PRO A 152 -38.52 5.23 26.27
C PRO A 152 -37.00 5.22 26.41
N PRO A 153 -36.28 4.55 25.49
CA PRO A 153 -34.82 4.62 25.44
C PRO A 153 -34.35 6.07 25.31
N ALA A 154 -33.19 6.39 25.91
CA ALA A 154 -32.57 7.69 25.74
C ALA A 154 -32.23 7.94 24.26
N GLU A 155 -32.47 9.16 23.78
CA GLU A 155 -32.20 9.53 22.39
C GLU A 155 -30.69 9.65 22.15
N LEU A 156 -30.18 8.87 21.20
CA LEU A 156 -28.78 8.91 20.79
C LEU A 156 -28.55 10.07 19.82
N THR A 157 -27.35 10.64 19.85
CA THR A 157 -26.96 11.77 19.01
C THR A 157 -25.70 11.48 18.21
N GLU A 158 -25.34 12.36 17.27
CA GLU A 158 -24.07 12.27 16.53
C GLU A 158 -22.84 12.21 17.46
N ALA A 159 -22.96 12.79 18.68
CA ALA A 159 -21.91 12.83 19.69
C ALA A 159 -21.83 11.57 20.57
N SER A 160 -22.84 10.69 20.55
CA SER A 160 -22.86 9.50 21.39
C SER A 160 -21.70 8.55 21.07
N THR A 161 -21.04 7.99 22.08
CA THR A 161 -19.89 7.11 21.88
C THR A 161 -20.32 5.76 21.28
N ALA A 162 -19.38 5.03 20.68
CA ALA A 162 -19.69 3.70 20.15
C ALA A 162 -20.14 2.72 21.24
N GLU A 163 -19.69 2.91 22.48
CA GLU A 163 -20.10 2.13 23.65
C GLU A 163 -21.54 2.47 24.05
N GLU A 164 -21.86 3.75 24.23
CA GLU A 164 -23.22 4.22 24.56
C GLU A 164 -24.27 3.70 23.57
N ILE A 165 -23.97 3.77 22.26
CA ILE A 165 -24.89 3.30 21.22
C ILE A 165 -25.08 1.77 21.31
N ARG A 166 -24.01 1.00 21.56
CA ARG A 166 -24.10 -0.47 21.70
C ARG A 166 -24.86 -0.87 22.95
N ASP A 167 -24.59 -0.21 24.08
CA ASP A 167 -25.23 -0.50 25.36
C ASP A 167 -26.72 -0.20 25.30
N ALA A 168 -27.10 0.97 24.77
CA ALA A 168 -28.50 1.34 24.59
C ALA A 168 -29.27 0.32 23.72
N PHE A 169 -28.67 -0.13 22.63
CA PHE A 169 -29.27 -1.17 21.79
C PHE A 169 -29.36 -2.52 22.50
N GLN A 170 -28.28 -2.96 23.15
CA GLN A 170 -28.20 -4.26 23.83
C GLN A 170 -29.23 -4.34 24.97
N GLU A 171 -29.34 -3.29 25.79
CA GLU A 171 -30.34 -3.20 26.85
C GLU A 171 -31.77 -3.30 26.26
N THR A 172 -32.03 -2.58 25.17
CA THR A 172 -33.33 -2.57 24.51
C THR A 172 -33.70 -3.93 23.93
N VAL A 173 -32.73 -4.64 23.33
CA VAL A 173 -32.92 -6.00 22.80
C VAL A 173 -33.23 -7.00 23.90
N VAL A 174 -32.47 -7.00 25.01
CA VAL A 174 -32.70 -7.91 26.14
C VAL A 174 -34.11 -7.74 26.69
N LYS A 175 -34.51 -6.50 26.97
CA LYS A 175 -35.86 -6.20 27.46
C LYS A 175 -36.94 -6.61 26.45
N ALA A 176 -36.71 -6.41 25.15
CA ALA A 176 -37.63 -6.85 24.11
C ALA A 176 -37.78 -8.37 24.03
N GLN A 177 -36.69 -9.13 24.24
CA GLN A 177 -36.70 -10.60 24.28
C GLN A 177 -37.48 -11.12 25.49
N GLU A 178 -37.26 -10.54 26.67
CA GLU A 178 -38.02 -10.87 27.89
C GLU A 178 -39.52 -10.65 27.70
N ARG A 179 -39.91 -9.50 27.12
CA ARG A 179 -41.31 -9.21 26.80
C ARG A 179 -41.87 -10.17 25.76
N ALA A 180 -41.10 -10.51 24.73
CA ALA A 180 -41.51 -11.45 23.69
C ALA A 180 -41.78 -12.86 24.26
N ALA A 181 -41.00 -13.30 25.26
CA ALA A 181 -41.20 -14.58 25.93
C ALA A 181 -42.51 -14.65 26.74
N ASN A 182 -43.06 -13.50 27.13
CA ASN A 182 -44.29 -13.38 27.90
C ASN A 182 -45.56 -13.21 27.03
N ILE A 183 -45.42 -13.16 25.70
CA ILE A 183 -46.56 -13.08 24.77
C ILE A 183 -47.28 -14.43 24.73
N LYS A 184 -48.59 -14.43 25.02
CA LYS A 184 -49.41 -15.65 25.08
C LYS A 184 -49.80 -16.21 23.70
N ASP A 185 -49.93 -15.33 22.72
CA ASP A 185 -50.25 -15.70 21.34
C ASP A 185 -48.96 -16.13 20.62
N GLU A 186 -48.86 -17.41 20.27
CA GLU A 186 -47.65 -18.00 19.69
C GLU A 186 -47.30 -17.39 18.32
N ASP A 187 -48.29 -17.02 17.51
CA ASP A 187 -48.04 -16.41 16.20
C ASP A 187 -47.50 -14.98 16.35
N ALA A 188 -48.06 -14.22 17.30
CA ALA A 188 -47.56 -12.90 17.66
C ALA A 188 -46.15 -12.99 18.27
N ALA A 189 -45.91 -13.96 19.16
CA ALA A 189 -44.61 -14.20 19.77
C ALA A 189 -43.54 -14.56 18.72
N ALA A 190 -43.87 -15.45 17.77
CA ALA A 190 -43.00 -15.81 16.67
C ALA A 190 -42.67 -14.61 15.77
N THR A 191 -43.68 -13.81 15.41
CA THR A 191 -43.50 -12.59 14.61
C THR A 191 -42.58 -11.59 15.32
N THR A 192 -42.77 -11.39 16.62
CA THR A 192 -41.90 -10.53 17.44
C THR A 192 -40.47 -11.05 17.51
N ARG A 193 -40.26 -12.35 17.70
CA ARG A 193 -38.90 -12.95 17.73
C ARG A 193 -38.17 -12.74 16.41
N VAL A 194 -38.85 -12.96 15.28
CA VAL A 194 -38.29 -12.69 13.94
C VAL A 194 -37.94 -11.21 13.77
N ARG A 195 -38.79 -10.30 14.25
CA ARG A 195 -38.54 -8.85 14.20
C ARG A 195 -37.29 -8.47 15.00
N ILE A 196 -37.17 -8.93 16.25
CA ILE A 196 -35.98 -8.70 17.10
C ILE A 196 -34.72 -9.23 16.41
N GLN A 197 -34.80 -10.45 15.85
CA GLN A 197 -33.69 -11.04 15.11
C GLN A 197 -33.29 -10.21 13.88
N ASN A 198 -34.25 -9.71 13.11
CA ASN A 198 -33.97 -8.85 11.95
C ASN A 198 -33.28 -7.54 12.35
N TYR A 199 -33.66 -6.92 13.47
CA TYR A 199 -32.96 -5.74 13.98
C TYR A 199 -31.56 -6.06 14.50
N TYR A 200 -31.39 -7.18 15.19
CA TYR A 200 -30.06 -7.65 15.59
C TYR A 200 -29.14 -7.82 14.37
N ILE A 201 -29.64 -8.43 13.30
CA ILE A 201 -28.90 -8.60 12.03
C ILE A 201 -28.63 -7.24 11.37
N ALA A 202 -29.60 -6.33 11.33
CA ALA A 202 -29.40 -4.99 10.76
C ALA A 202 -28.30 -4.21 11.51
N MET A 203 -28.23 -4.35 12.83
CA MET A 203 -27.26 -3.65 13.67
C MET A 203 -25.86 -4.25 13.60
N THR A 204 -25.74 -5.57 13.43
CA THR A 204 -24.46 -6.31 13.55
C THR A 204 -23.96 -6.96 12.25
N GLY A 205 -24.78 -6.98 11.21
CA GLY A 205 -24.45 -7.51 9.89
C GLY A 205 -24.18 -9.02 9.87
N LEU A 206 -23.53 -9.47 8.81
CA LEU A 206 -23.11 -10.87 8.65
C LEU A 206 -22.12 -11.32 9.75
N THR A 207 -21.32 -10.40 10.30
CA THR A 207 -20.38 -10.68 11.39
C THR A 207 -21.11 -11.07 12.66
N GLY A 208 -22.18 -10.35 13.02
CA GLY A 208 -23.03 -10.73 14.15
C GLY A 208 -23.75 -12.06 13.94
N VAL A 209 -24.21 -12.33 12.72
CA VAL A 209 -24.80 -13.64 12.36
C VAL A 209 -23.79 -14.77 12.55
N ALA A 210 -22.57 -14.63 12.02
CA ALA A 210 -21.52 -15.64 12.16
C ALA A 210 -21.19 -15.90 13.64
N ARG A 211 -21.05 -14.84 14.44
CA ARG A 211 -20.79 -14.93 15.88
C ARG A 211 -21.93 -15.62 16.63
N GLY A 212 -23.18 -15.26 16.34
CA GLY A 212 -24.35 -15.86 16.97
C GLY A 212 -24.48 -17.36 16.64
N LEU A 213 -24.26 -17.75 15.38
CA LEU A 213 -24.24 -19.16 14.96
C LEU A 213 -23.13 -19.95 15.65
N ALA A 214 -21.92 -19.38 15.75
CA ALA A 214 -20.79 -20.02 16.43
C ALA A 214 -21.07 -20.22 17.92
N GLN A 215 -21.58 -19.19 18.61
CA GLN A 215 -21.94 -19.29 20.03
C GLN A 215 -23.02 -20.35 20.27
N ASN A 216 -24.08 -20.38 19.44
CA ASN A 216 -25.12 -21.40 19.53
C ASN A 216 -24.58 -22.82 19.32
N LEU A 217 -23.61 -22.99 18.42
CA LEU A 217 -22.97 -24.28 18.17
C LEU A 217 -22.14 -24.74 19.38
N GLU A 218 -21.44 -23.83 20.04
CA GLU A 218 -20.63 -24.11 21.23
C GLU A 218 -21.48 -24.38 22.47
N SER A 219 -22.61 -23.68 22.63
CA SER A 219 -23.46 -23.78 23.81
C SER A 219 -24.55 -24.86 23.74
N SER A 220 -24.85 -25.41 22.56
CA SER A 220 -25.93 -26.39 22.39
C SER A 220 -25.47 -27.82 22.66
N LEU A 221 -26.21 -28.54 23.52
CA LEU A 221 -26.03 -29.99 23.73
C LEU A 221 -26.43 -30.84 22.51
N ASN A 222 -27.31 -30.31 21.64
CA ASN A 222 -27.75 -30.91 20.39
C ASN A 222 -27.69 -29.85 19.28
N PRO A 223 -26.51 -29.59 18.69
CA PRO A 223 -26.37 -28.59 17.64
C PRO A 223 -27.16 -28.97 16.38
N ASP A 224 -27.75 -27.97 15.70
CA ASP A 224 -28.38 -28.18 14.39
C ASP A 224 -27.35 -28.81 13.43
N PRO A 225 -27.66 -29.95 12.80
CA PRO A 225 -26.78 -30.59 11.82
C PRO A 225 -26.29 -29.65 10.70
N ASN A 226 -27.07 -28.62 10.37
CA ASN A 226 -26.76 -27.64 9.34
C ASN A 226 -25.99 -26.41 9.85
N ALA A 227 -25.81 -26.23 11.16
CA ALA A 227 -25.18 -25.02 11.72
C ALA A 227 -23.76 -24.79 11.19
N ARG A 228 -22.96 -25.85 11.05
CA ARG A 228 -21.61 -25.76 10.46
C ARG A 228 -21.63 -25.30 9.00
N ALA A 229 -22.59 -25.80 8.22
CA ALA A 229 -22.75 -25.38 6.83
C ALA A 229 -23.19 -23.90 6.72
N GLN A 230 -24.06 -23.44 7.63
CA GLN A 230 -24.48 -22.04 7.70
C GLN A 230 -23.34 -21.10 8.11
N ILE A 231 -22.48 -21.50 9.05
CA ILE A 231 -21.27 -20.74 9.42
C ILE A 231 -20.33 -20.64 8.22
N ALA A 232 -20.04 -21.76 7.55
CA ALA A 232 -19.18 -21.77 6.37
C ALA A 232 -19.73 -20.86 5.25
N LEU A 233 -21.03 -20.89 4.99
CA LEU A 233 -21.69 -20.01 4.02
C LEU A 233 -21.59 -18.53 4.42
N THR A 234 -21.78 -18.21 5.70
CA THR A 234 -21.69 -16.84 6.22
C THR A 234 -20.26 -16.31 6.11
N ASN A 235 -19.26 -17.12 6.47
CA ASN A 235 -17.85 -16.77 6.31
C ASN A 235 -17.46 -16.59 4.84
N GLY A 236 -17.96 -17.44 3.93
CA GLY A 236 -17.76 -17.25 2.49
C GLY A 236 -18.35 -15.94 1.98
N ARG A 237 -19.53 -15.53 2.47
CA ARG A 237 -20.14 -14.23 2.15
C ARG A 237 -19.31 -13.06 2.69
N LEU A 238 -18.81 -13.17 3.92
CA LEU A 238 -17.94 -12.16 4.53
C LEU A 238 -16.64 -11.98 3.72
N LEU A 239 -16.01 -13.07 3.31
CA LEU A 239 -14.83 -13.03 2.43
C LEU A 239 -15.14 -12.28 1.12
N GLY A 240 -16.24 -12.59 0.45
CA GLY A 240 -16.63 -11.89 -0.78
C GLY A 240 -16.90 -10.38 -0.58
N VAL A 241 -17.47 -9.99 0.57
CA VAL A 241 -17.64 -8.55 0.91
C VAL A 241 -16.28 -7.90 1.16
N GLN A 242 -15.35 -8.57 1.83
CA GLN A 242 -14.00 -8.06 2.09
C GLN A 242 -13.20 -7.87 0.80
N GLU A 243 -13.23 -8.85 -0.11
CA GLU A 243 -12.60 -8.71 -1.43
C GLU A 243 -13.18 -7.53 -2.21
N SER A 244 -14.51 -7.37 -2.19
CA SER A 244 -15.19 -6.23 -2.80
C SER A 244 -14.75 -4.90 -2.18
N ARG A 245 -14.62 -4.85 -0.85
CA ARG A 245 -14.14 -3.68 -0.12
C ARG A 245 -12.73 -3.30 -0.54
N MET A 246 -11.79 -4.23 -0.62
CA MET A 246 -10.42 -3.92 -1.07
C MET A 246 -10.39 -3.29 -2.46
N ILE A 247 -11.19 -3.81 -3.40
CA ILE A 247 -11.25 -3.30 -4.77
C ILE A 247 -11.77 -1.86 -4.78
N ILE A 248 -12.81 -1.56 -4.00
CA ILE A 248 -13.34 -0.20 -3.89
C ILE A 248 -12.39 0.72 -3.10
N ASP A 249 -11.70 0.19 -2.08
CA ASP A 249 -10.70 0.93 -1.30
C ASP A 249 -9.50 1.38 -2.16
N ALA A 250 -9.18 0.63 -3.22
CA ALA A 250 -8.17 1.00 -4.18
C ALA A 250 -8.60 2.12 -5.16
N THR A 251 -9.88 2.48 -5.22
CA THR A 251 -10.38 3.56 -6.09
C THR A 251 -10.30 4.94 -5.43
N PRO A 252 -10.16 6.03 -6.22
CA PRO A 252 -10.17 7.39 -5.69
C PRO A 252 -11.40 7.67 -4.83
N VAL A 253 -11.22 8.47 -3.77
CA VAL A 253 -12.32 8.90 -2.90
C VAL A 253 -13.33 9.71 -3.72
N SER A 254 -14.61 9.37 -3.60
CA SER A 254 -15.73 10.14 -4.15
C SER A 254 -17.00 9.86 -3.35
N LEU A 255 -18.02 10.70 -3.52
CA LEU A 255 -19.33 10.50 -2.90
C LEU A 255 -19.95 9.15 -3.27
N GLU A 256 -19.91 8.78 -4.55
CA GLU A 256 -20.47 7.53 -5.08
C GLU A 256 -19.68 6.31 -4.62
N ARG A 257 -18.35 6.45 -4.54
CA ARG A 257 -17.46 5.41 -4.01
C ARG A 257 -17.80 5.14 -2.54
N ASP A 258 -17.90 6.18 -1.72
CA ASP A 258 -18.13 6.06 -0.29
C ASP A 258 -19.56 5.62 0.04
N LEU A 259 -20.55 6.00 -0.77
CA LEU A 259 -21.91 5.47 -0.66
C LEU A 259 -21.94 3.94 -0.84
N ARG A 260 -21.21 3.42 -1.84
CA ARG A 260 -21.11 1.97 -2.09
C ARG A 260 -20.31 1.27 -0.99
N MET A 261 -19.22 1.89 -0.53
CA MET A 261 -18.42 1.36 0.56
C MET A 261 -19.25 1.24 1.85
N GLY A 262 -19.97 2.29 2.22
CA GLY A 262 -20.86 2.29 3.38
C GLY A 262 -21.88 1.16 3.33
N ALA A 263 -22.46 0.87 2.16
CA ALA A 263 -23.38 -0.26 1.99
C ALA A 263 -22.71 -1.64 2.16
N LEU A 264 -21.46 -1.80 1.72
CA LEU A 264 -20.70 -3.04 1.93
C LEU A 264 -20.32 -3.23 3.40
N VAL A 265 -19.85 -2.16 4.05
CA VAL A 265 -19.53 -2.18 5.48
C VAL A 265 -20.78 -2.50 6.29
N GLU A 266 -21.91 -1.86 6.00
CA GLU A 266 -23.18 -2.15 6.68
C GLU A 266 -23.63 -3.60 6.45
N LYS A 267 -23.41 -4.16 5.25
CA LYS A 267 -23.72 -5.57 5.00
C LYS A 267 -22.83 -6.52 5.83
N ALA A 268 -21.55 -6.23 5.97
CA ALA A 268 -20.61 -7.07 6.71
C ALA A 268 -20.77 -6.93 8.23
N GLU A 269 -20.91 -5.70 8.71
CA GLU A 269 -20.73 -5.32 10.12
C GLU A 269 -21.95 -4.62 10.71
N GLY A 270 -23.01 -4.44 9.92
CA GLY A 270 -24.25 -3.78 10.33
C GLY A 270 -24.11 -2.28 10.47
N ILE A 271 -25.17 -1.65 10.97
CA ILE A 271 -25.20 -0.21 11.22
C ILE A 271 -24.07 0.21 12.18
N PHE A 272 -23.68 -0.65 13.13
CA PHE A 272 -22.55 -0.36 14.03
C PHE A 272 -21.22 -0.20 13.29
N GLY A 273 -20.88 -1.14 12.40
CA GLY A 273 -19.65 -1.04 11.62
C GLY A 273 -19.69 0.14 10.65
N ALA A 274 -20.83 0.37 9.99
CA ALA A 274 -20.99 1.52 9.09
C ALA A 274 -20.80 2.86 9.80
N LEU A 275 -21.30 2.99 11.03
CA LEU A 275 -21.12 4.19 11.85
C LEU A 275 -19.66 4.41 12.27
N GLY A 276 -18.96 3.34 12.67
CA GLY A 276 -17.52 3.39 12.93
C GLY A 276 -16.74 3.85 11.70
N TRP A 277 -17.02 3.23 10.55
CA TRP A 277 -16.37 3.57 9.28
C TRP A 277 -16.64 5.01 8.82
N ILE A 278 -17.88 5.52 8.94
CA ILE A 278 -18.20 6.93 8.62
C ILE A 278 -17.44 7.89 9.53
N ARG A 279 -17.33 7.58 10.82
CA ARG A 279 -16.56 8.41 11.77
C ARG A 279 -15.08 8.46 11.39
N GLU A 280 -14.50 7.34 10.98
CA GLU A 280 -13.14 7.30 10.43
C GLU A 280 -12.99 8.15 9.15
N GLN A 281 -14.00 8.15 8.27
CA GLN A 281 -13.97 8.99 7.07
C GLN A 281 -14.05 10.48 7.41
N ILE A 282 -14.89 10.86 8.38
CA ILE A 282 -14.98 12.24 8.89
C ILE A 282 -13.65 12.66 9.50
N GLU A 283 -13.01 11.79 10.28
CA GLU A 283 -11.72 12.07 10.89
C GLU A 283 -10.62 12.25 9.84
N ALA A 284 -10.53 11.36 8.85
CA ALA A 284 -9.58 11.46 7.76
C ALA A 284 -9.79 12.74 6.93
N SER A 285 -11.05 13.08 6.66
CA SER A 285 -11.45 14.33 6.02
C SER A 285 -10.95 15.56 6.81
N ASN A 286 -11.19 15.58 8.13
CA ASN A 286 -10.75 16.65 9.02
C ASN A 286 -9.22 16.77 9.12
N ARG A 287 -8.50 15.64 9.07
CA ARG A 287 -7.04 15.61 9.04
C ARG A 287 -6.49 16.22 7.74
N LYS A 288 -7.32 16.34 6.69
CA LYS A 288 -6.97 16.75 5.33
C LYS A 288 -5.80 15.91 4.81
N GLU A 289 -6.00 14.59 4.73
CA GLU A 289 -5.05 13.61 4.18
C GLU A 289 -4.84 13.83 2.67
N THR A 290 -4.33 15.01 2.31
CA THR A 290 -4.11 15.55 0.96
C THR A 290 -2.64 15.86 0.72
N TRP A 291 -1.80 15.55 1.71
CA TRP A 291 -0.36 15.57 1.59
C TRP A 291 0.11 14.38 0.74
N ALA A 292 1.27 14.52 0.13
CA ALA A 292 1.87 13.47 -0.68
C ALA A 292 3.39 13.54 -0.65
N SER A 293 4.09 12.48 -1.05
CA SER A 293 5.49 12.64 -1.42
C SER A 293 5.59 13.43 -2.73
N PHE A 294 6.66 14.21 -2.88
CA PHE A 294 6.89 14.97 -4.11
C PHE A 294 6.97 14.04 -5.33
N ASP A 295 7.62 12.89 -5.15
CA ASP A 295 7.83 11.88 -6.19
C ASP A 295 6.49 11.29 -6.67
N SER A 296 5.56 11.06 -5.75
CA SER A 296 4.23 10.53 -6.03
C SER A 296 3.38 11.52 -6.83
N GLU A 297 3.52 12.82 -6.58
CA GLU A 297 2.85 13.89 -7.34
C GLU A 297 3.48 14.10 -8.72
N LEU A 298 4.81 14.04 -8.79
CA LEU A 298 5.54 14.09 -10.05
C LEU A 298 5.19 12.90 -10.96
N SER A 299 4.93 11.71 -10.40
CA SER A 299 4.50 10.53 -11.16
C SER A 299 3.22 10.78 -11.97
N MET A 300 2.38 11.72 -11.54
CA MET A 300 1.10 12.06 -12.16
C MET A 300 1.14 13.37 -12.95
N ILE A 301 2.34 13.86 -13.29
CA ILE A 301 2.52 15.15 -13.97
C ILE A 301 1.75 15.27 -15.28
N ALA A 302 1.37 14.18 -15.97
CA ALA A 302 0.56 14.25 -17.19
C ALA A 302 -0.97 14.27 -16.95
N ILE A 303 -1.45 13.88 -15.77
CA ILE A 303 -2.88 13.78 -15.46
C ILE A 303 -3.38 15.17 -15.08
N ALA A 304 -4.30 15.78 -15.83
CA ALA A 304 -4.75 17.16 -15.60
C ALA A 304 -5.28 17.37 -14.17
N ASP A 305 -6.34 16.64 -13.82
CA ASP A 305 -7.06 16.76 -12.55
C ASP A 305 -7.29 15.38 -11.92
N TYR A 306 -7.27 15.35 -10.58
CA TYR A 306 -7.56 14.18 -9.74
C TYR A 306 -7.89 14.64 -8.32
N GLU A 307 -8.58 13.77 -7.58
CA GLU A 307 -8.90 13.99 -6.16
C GLU A 307 -7.63 13.93 -5.31
N LEU A 308 -7.47 14.92 -4.42
CA LEU A 308 -6.30 14.98 -3.52
C LEU A 308 -6.52 14.20 -2.23
N LEU A 309 -7.78 13.99 -1.83
CA LEU A 309 -8.05 13.28 -0.58
C LEU A 309 -7.63 11.82 -0.73
N ARG A 310 -6.65 11.44 0.10
CA ARG A 310 -5.99 10.15 0.10
C ARG A 310 -5.20 9.86 -1.17
N TRP A 311 -5.49 8.75 -1.81
CA TRP A 311 -4.64 8.17 -2.84
C TRP A 311 -5.35 8.06 -4.17
N GLN A 312 -4.53 8.11 -5.22
CA GLN A 312 -4.88 7.70 -6.57
C GLN A 312 -4.28 6.32 -6.84
N PRO A 313 -4.92 5.47 -7.67
CA PRO A 313 -4.30 4.23 -8.12
C PRO A 313 -2.99 4.49 -8.87
N ASN A 314 -1.97 3.67 -8.61
CA ASN A 314 -0.81 3.62 -9.49
C ASN A 314 -1.14 2.79 -10.75
N TYR A 315 -1.39 3.45 -11.87
CA TYR A 315 -1.74 2.75 -13.12
C TYR A 315 -0.56 1.97 -13.75
N LEU A 316 0.67 2.15 -13.27
CA LEU A 316 1.80 1.27 -13.62
C LEU A 316 1.85 -0.02 -12.80
N ASN A 317 1.02 -0.15 -11.75
CA ASN A 317 0.88 -1.40 -11.02
C ASN A 317 0.47 -2.54 -11.97
N PHE A 318 0.97 -3.75 -11.73
CA PHE A 318 0.76 -4.89 -12.63
C PHE A 318 -0.72 -5.23 -12.82
N GLN A 319 -1.57 -4.93 -11.82
CA GLN A 319 -3.02 -5.14 -11.90
C GLN A 319 -3.69 -4.35 -13.05
N TYR A 320 -3.04 -3.27 -13.52
CA TYR A 320 -3.52 -2.44 -14.62
C TYR A 320 -2.80 -2.72 -15.96
N ARG A 321 -1.92 -3.73 -16.05
CA ARG A 321 -1.09 -3.98 -17.26
C ARG A 321 -1.89 -4.04 -18.55
N TYR A 322 -3.00 -4.75 -18.53
CA TYR A 322 -3.87 -4.94 -19.70
C TYR A 322 -5.05 -3.98 -19.74
N SER A 323 -5.08 -2.98 -18.86
CA SER A 323 -6.17 -2.01 -18.78
C SER A 323 -5.96 -0.85 -19.76
N GLY A 324 -7.02 -0.50 -20.49
CA GLY A 324 -7.06 0.70 -21.32
C GLY A 324 -6.94 2.01 -20.55
N ILE A 325 -6.89 1.97 -19.21
CA ILE A 325 -6.68 3.16 -18.38
C ILE A 325 -5.27 3.73 -18.50
N ARG A 326 -4.25 2.88 -18.70
CA ARG A 326 -2.82 3.30 -18.77
C ARG A 326 -2.57 4.42 -19.79
N PRO A 327 -3.01 4.32 -21.06
CA PRO A 327 -2.82 5.41 -22.03
C PRO A 327 -3.66 6.65 -21.73
N VAL A 328 -4.77 6.52 -20.99
CA VAL A 328 -5.68 7.63 -20.65
C VAL A 328 -5.25 8.38 -19.39
N ARG A 329 -4.55 7.69 -18.49
CA ARG A 329 -3.97 8.25 -17.26
C ARG A 329 -2.45 8.00 -17.24
N PRO A 330 -1.66 8.74 -18.06
CA PRO A 330 -0.23 8.49 -18.16
C PRO A 330 0.45 8.75 -16.81
N THR A 331 1.14 7.72 -16.32
CA THR A 331 1.89 7.73 -15.07
C THR A 331 3.37 7.52 -15.39
N PHE A 332 4.25 8.26 -14.74
CA PHE A 332 5.70 8.13 -14.86
C PHE A 332 6.27 7.46 -13.61
N MET A 333 7.32 6.67 -13.79
CA MET A 333 8.12 6.24 -12.66
C MET A 333 8.90 7.42 -12.08
N VAL A 334 9.16 7.39 -10.79
CA VAL A 334 9.99 8.39 -10.10
C VAL A 334 10.84 7.69 -9.05
N ALA A 335 12.14 7.92 -9.09
CA ALA A 335 13.07 7.51 -8.05
C ALA A 335 13.96 8.69 -7.66
N ARG A 336 14.60 8.58 -6.50
CA ARG A 336 15.36 9.66 -5.90
C ARG A 336 16.82 9.27 -5.68
N ILE A 337 17.74 10.08 -6.20
CA ILE A 337 19.16 10.02 -5.84
C ILE A 337 19.39 11.12 -4.81
N ASP A 338 19.09 10.75 -3.57
CA ASP A 338 19.17 11.64 -2.41
C ASP A 338 19.52 10.81 -1.18
N ALA A 339 20.15 11.44 -0.21
CA ALA A 339 20.67 10.77 0.97
C ALA A 339 20.97 11.80 2.07
N PRO A 340 21.40 11.40 3.27
CA PRO A 340 21.75 12.35 4.32
C PRO A 340 22.94 13.27 3.95
N THR A 341 23.88 12.78 3.14
CA THR A 341 25.00 13.56 2.61
C THR A 341 25.15 13.41 1.10
N LEU A 342 25.79 14.40 0.45
CA LEU A 342 26.13 14.33 -0.98
C LEU A 342 27.05 13.15 -1.31
N ALA A 343 27.93 12.76 -0.37
CA ALA A 343 28.82 11.62 -0.52
C ALA A 343 28.02 10.31 -0.63
N ILE A 344 27.02 10.10 0.22
CA ILE A 344 26.15 8.92 0.15
C ILE A 344 25.31 8.95 -1.13
N ALA A 345 24.78 10.10 -1.55
CA ALA A 345 24.05 10.22 -2.80
C ALA A 345 24.92 9.82 -4.01
N ARG A 346 26.21 10.16 -3.98
CA ARG A 346 27.21 9.70 -4.96
C ARG A 346 27.46 8.21 -4.87
N ARG A 347 27.68 7.67 -3.66
CA ARG A 347 27.90 6.24 -3.42
C ARG A 347 26.78 5.39 -4.00
N ILE A 348 25.52 5.75 -3.76
CA ILE A 348 24.34 5.05 -4.30
C ILE A 348 24.48 4.83 -5.81
N MET A 349 24.91 5.84 -6.57
CA MET A 349 25.11 5.73 -8.02
C MET A 349 26.29 4.84 -8.38
N ASP A 350 27.43 5.05 -7.72
CA ASP A 350 28.68 4.37 -8.03
C ASP A 350 28.60 2.87 -7.69
N ASP A 351 28.04 2.53 -6.54
CA ASP A 351 27.80 1.16 -6.09
C ASP A 351 26.79 0.45 -7.00
N SER A 352 25.70 1.13 -7.39
CA SER A 352 24.69 0.56 -8.31
C SER A 352 25.33 0.13 -9.63
N ILE A 353 26.13 1.01 -10.24
CA ILE A 353 26.81 0.72 -11.52
C ILE A 353 27.86 -0.38 -11.36
N LYS A 354 28.61 -0.36 -10.25
CA LYS A 354 29.66 -1.36 -10.00
C LYS A 354 29.06 -2.76 -9.81
N VAL A 355 28.00 -2.88 -9.04
CA VAL A 355 27.37 -4.17 -8.70
C VAL A 355 26.60 -4.75 -9.88
N GLU A 356 26.01 -3.94 -10.74
CA GLU A 356 25.39 -4.43 -11.99
C GLU A 356 26.37 -5.21 -12.87
N ALA A 357 27.66 -4.87 -12.85
CA ALA A 357 28.67 -5.54 -13.65
C ALA A 357 29.01 -6.95 -13.15
N THR A 358 28.82 -7.23 -11.86
CA THR A 358 29.22 -8.50 -11.20
C THR A 358 28.05 -9.32 -10.67
N GLY A 359 26.90 -8.69 -10.45
CA GLY A 359 25.77 -9.23 -9.72
C GLY A 359 25.89 -8.99 -8.21
N LEU A 360 24.74 -8.79 -7.55
CA LEU A 360 24.64 -8.71 -6.10
C LEU A 360 24.73 -10.11 -5.48
N VAL A 361 25.53 -10.24 -4.42
CA VAL A 361 25.71 -11.48 -3.65
C VAL A 361 25.64 -11.18 -2.16
N GLY A 362 25.16 -12.12 -1.37
CA GLY A 362 25.03 -12.00 0.08
C GLY A 362 23.80 -12.74 0.59
N LYS A 363 23.29 -12.33 1.74
CA LYS A 363 22.16 -12.96 2.43
C LYS A 363 20.91 -12.11 2.39
N ALA A 364 19.75 -12.75 2.47
CA ALA A 364 18.45 -12.11 2.56
C ALA A 364 17.89 -12.26 3.98
N TYR A 365 17.58 -11.13 4.61
CA TYR A 365 17.07 -11.04 5.98
C TYR A 365 15.61 -10.61 5.99
N PHE A 366 14.75 -11.40 6.64
CA PHE A 366 13.32 -11.09 6.79
C PHE A 366 12.95 -11.02 8.26
N ASP A 367 12.47 -9.85 8.68
CA ASP A 367 12.08 -9.56 10.06
C ASP A 367 10.55 -9.50 10.15
N SER A 368 9.95 -10.66 10.46
CA SER A 368 8.53 -10.79 10.75
C SER A 368 8.31 -10.76 12.26
N ARG A 369 7.13 -10.34 12.70
CA ARG A 369 6.84 -10.17 14.13
C ARG A 369 6.23 -11.42 14.78
N GLY A 370 6.04 -12.48 13.99
CA GLY A 370 5.33 -13.69 14.41
C GLY A 370 3.86 -13.43 14.78
N ILE A 371 3.26 -12.37 14.23
CA ILE A 371 1.86 -11.97 14.44
C ILE A 371 0.92 -12.92 13.70
N TRP A 372 1.30 -13.36 12.51
CA TRP A 372 0.62 -14.42 11.78
C TRP A 372 1.20 -15.79 12.14
N LYS A 373 0.32 -16.80 12.22
CA LYS A 373 0.70 -18.20 12.47
C LYS A 373 0.17 -19.10 11.36
N PRO A 374 0.88 -20.21 11.03
CA PRO A 374 0.40 -21.19 10.08
C PRO A 374 -1.01 -21.68 10.43
N ASN A 375 -1.89 -21.73 9.43
CA ASN A 375 -3.33 -22.07 9.53
C ASN A 375 -4.26 -20.99 10.12
N GLU A 376 -3.75 -19.80 10.47
CA GLU A 376 -4.62 -18.68 10.80
C GLU A 376 -5.08 -17.92 9.54
N GLN A 377 -6.35 -17.53 9.54
CA GLN A 377 -6.85 -16.59 8.54
C GLN A 377 -6.32 -15.19 8.84
N ALA A 378 -5.68 -14.58 7.85
CA ALA A 378 -5.29 -13.19 7.88
C ALA A 378 -6.32 -12.38 7.09
N GLN A 379 -7.01 -11.45 7.77
CA GLN A 379 -7.91 -10.52 7.09
C GLN A 379 -7.08 -9.63 6.17
N PRO A 380 -7.40 -9.53 4.86
CA PRO A 380 -6.63 -8.71 3.94
C PRO A 380 -6.48 -7.26 4.42
N GLY A 381 -5.27 -6.70 4.31
CA GLY A 381 -4.94 -5.35 4.77
C GLY A 381 -4.69 -5.23 6.28
N SER A 382 -4.91 -6.28 7.06
CA SER A 382 -4.59 -6.29 8.50
C SER A 382 -3.10 -6.45 8.78
N TYR A 383 -2.69 -6.18 10.02
CA TYR A 383 -1.35 -6.49 10.53
C TYR A 383 -0.95 -7.96 10.29
N LYS A 384 -1.86 -8.92 10.52
CA LYS A 384 -1.60 -10.34 10.24
C LYS A 384 -1.34 -10.60 8.76
N ASP A 385 -2.07 -9.93 7.88
CA ASP A 385 -1.91 -10.12 6.44
C ASP A 385 -0.59 -9.55 5.93
N PHE A 386 -0.13 -8.43 6.49
CA PHE A 386 1.18 -7.90 6.15
C PHE A 386 2.33 -8.75 6.74
N ASP A 387 2.23 -9.21 7.99
CA ASP A 387 3.19 -10.15 8.58
C ASP A 387 3.36 -11.41 7.71
N ARG A 388 2.23 -11.97 7.29
CA ARG A 388 2.18 -13.13 6.41
C ARG A 388 2.91 -12.87 5.09
N SER A 389 2.84 -11.66 4.54
CA SER A 389 3.55 -11.32 3.29
C SER A 389 5.08 -11.35 3.45
N VAL A 390 5.61 -10.92 4.61
CA VAL A 390 7.04 -11.03 4.94
C VAL A 390 7.45 -12.50 5.06
N VAL A 391 6.65 -13.31 5.77
CA VAL A 391 6.89 -14.76 5.90
C VAL A 391 6.84 -15.45 4.54
N ASN A 392 5.83 -15.16 3.72
CA ASN A 392 5.70 -15.71 2.37
C ASN A 392 6.91 -15.35 1.49
N CYS A 393 7.39 -14.11 1.56
CA CYS A 393 8.58 -13.68 0.84
C CYS A 393 9.80 -14.51 1.23
N ALA A 394 10.03 -14.70 2.54
CA ALA A 394 11.12 -15.51 3.04
C ALA A 394 11.03 -16.97 2.56
N GLU A 395 9.86 -17.59 2.65
CA GLU A 395 9.66 -18.98 2.19
C GLU A 395 9.88 -19.13 0.67
N LEU A 396 9.40 -18.17 -0.12
CA LEU A 396 9.57 -18.17 -1.57
C LEU A 396 11.04 -18.04 -1.94
N LEU A 397 11.77 -17.11 -1.33
CA LEU A 397 13.20 -16.94 -1.59
C LEU A 397 14.02 -18.14 -1.09
N GLN A 398 13.68 -18.74 0.05
CA GLN A 398 14.38 -19.92 0.55
C GLN A 398 14.26 -21.11 -0.42
N LYS A 399 13.08 -21.27 -1.02
CA LYS A 399 12.81 -22.35 -1.99
C LYS A 399 13.39 -22.04 -3.37
N HIS A 400 13.25 -20.81 -3.86
CA HIS A 400 13.41 -20.49 -5.28
C HIS A 400 14.52 -19.46 -5.60
N SER A 401 15.20 -18.90 -4.60
CA SER A 401 16.36 -18.02 -4.81
C SER A 401 17.69 -18.74 -4.62
N THR A 402 18.77 -18.13 -5.10
CA THR A 402 20.16 -18.57 -4.87
C THR A 402 20.76 -17.99 -3.59
N LEU A 403 20.01 -17.16 -2.85
CA LEU A 403 20.49 -16.48 -1.65
C LEU A 403 20.28 -17.37 -0.41
N GLU A 404 21.17 -17.23 0.58
CA GLU A 404 20.90 -17.71 1.93
C GLU A 404 19.83 -16.80 2.56
N VAL A 405 18.78 -17.41 3.14
CA VAL A 405 17.66 -16.68 3.75
C VAL A 405 17.69 -16.88 5.25
N VAL A 406 17.67 -15.78 5.99
CA VAL A 406 17.60 -15.73 7.46
C VAL A 406 16.30 -15.04 7.87
N VAL A 407 15.54 -15.67 8.76
CA VAL A 407 14.23 -15.17 9.21
C VAL A 407 14.27 -14.94 10.71
N ASN A 408 13.81 -13.78 11.13
CA ASN A 408 13.37 -13.52 12.48
C ASN A 408 11.84 -13.56 12.50
N ASP A 409 11.27 -14.41 13.35
CA ASP A 409 9.82 -14.61 13.52
C ASP A 409 9.33 -14.21 14.92
N LYS A 410 10.16 -13.44 15.63
CA LYS A 410 9.90 -12.94 16.98
C LYS A 410 9.47 -11.48 16.95
N ASN A 411 8.93 -11.01 18.06
CA ASN A 411 8.49 -9.62 18.16
C ASN A 411 9.66 -8.63 18.27
N GLU A 412 10.78 -9.06 18.84
CA GLU A 412 12.05 -8.33 18.87
C GLU A 412 12.67 -8.27 17.48
N LEU A 413 13.32 -7.16 17.12
CA LEU A 413 14.05 -7.03 15.86
C LEU A 413 15.38 -7.78 15.87
N PHE A 414 16.02 -7.92 14.71
CA PHE A 414 17.45 -8.24 14.65
C PHE A 414 18.28 -7.24 15.45
N GLN A 415 19.29 -7.75 16.15
CA GLN A 415 20.21 -7.01 17.02
C GLN A 415 21.57 -6.79 16.34
N ALA A 416 22.40 -5.96 16.96
CA ALA A 416 23.71 -5.60 16.43
C ALA A 416 24.58 -6.81 16.07
N GLY A 417 25.03 -6.86 14.81
CA GLY A 417 25.87 -7.93 14.26
C GLY A 417 25.14 -9.23 13.89
N GLU A 418 23.81 -9.29 14.01
CA GLU A 418 23.04 -10.49 13.66
C GLU A 418 22.81 -10.65 12.15
N CYS A 419 23.05 -9.61 11.35
CA CYS A 419 22.86 -9.63 9.90
C CYS A 419 24.17 -9.39 9.12
N PRO A 420 25.18 -10.27 9.20
CA PRO A 420 26.38 -10.17 8.38
C PRO A 420 26.10 -10.38 6.89
N GLU A 421 26.86 -9.74 6.02
CA GLU A 421 26.75 -9.90 4.55
C GLU A 421 25.32 -9.66 4.01
N ALA A 422 24.61 -8.69 4.58
CA ALA A 422 23.23 -8.38 4.23
C ALA A 422 23.15 -7.76 2.83
N ALA A 423 22.49 -8.47 1.90
CA ALA A 423 22.22 -8.01 0.53
C ALA A 423 20.78 -7.58 0.32
N ILE A 424 19.85 -8.29 0.96
CA ILE A 424 18.41 -8.06 0.86
C ILE A 424 17.82 -7.98 2.27
N TYR A 425 16.93 -7.02 2.49
CA TYR A 425 16.24 -6.88 3.77
C TYR A 425 14.80 -6.42 3.64
N CYS A 426 13.88 -7.08 4.35
CA CYS A 426 12.55 -6.53 4.62
C CYS A 426 12.11 -6.84 6.05
N GLY A 427 11.62 -5.83 6.76
CA GLY A 427 11.21 -5.99 8.16
C GLY A 427 10.15 -5.02 8.63
N TRP A 428 9.54 -5.31 9.77
CA TRP A 428 8.55 -4.43 10.44
C TRP A 428 8.40 -4.82 11.92
N TYR A 429 8.06 -3.97 12.89
CA TYR A 429 7.72 -2.55 12.89
C TYR A 429 8.41 -1.91 14.11
N SER A 430 9.23 -0.88 13.91
CA SER A 430 9.81 -0.08 15.00
C SER A 430 10.04 1.37 14.56
N LEU A 431 8.96 2.15 14.60
CA LEU A 431 8.91 3.53 14.11
C LEU A 431 10.05 4.40 14.66
N GLY A 432 10.88 4.95 13.77
CA GLY A 432 11.95 5.89 14.12
C GLY A 432 13.02 5.32 15.06
N ASN A 433 13.10 4.00 15.18
CA ASN A 433 14.00 3.31 16.08
C ASN A 433 14.83 2.26 15.31
N TYR A 434 15.71 2.77 14.45
CA TYR A 434 16.68 1.94 13.73
C TYR A 434 17.61 1.18 14.70
N ILE A 435 17.83 -0.09 14.39
CA ILE A 435 18.88 -0.92 15.01
C ILE A 435 19.90 -1.24 13.94
N ASP A 436 21.15 -0.90 14.21
CA ASP A 436 22.31 -1.24 13.39
C ASP A 436 22.63 -2.72 13.55
N ALA A 437 21.84 -3.57 12.88
CA ALA A 437 21.98 -5.02 12.88
C ALA A 437 22.82 -5.55 11.70
N PHE A 438 23.12 -4.71 10.72
CA PHE A 438 23.44 -5.12 9.35
C PHE A 438 24.87 -4.76 8.94
N ASP A 439 25.61 -5.75 8.47
CA ASP A 439 26.81 -5.53 7.69
C ASP A 439 26.42 -5.57 6.20
N TRP A 440 26.05 -4.41 5.67
CA TRP A 440 25.53 -4.29 4.30
C TRP A 440 26.63 -4.58 3.27
N VAL A 441 26.34 -5.49 2.33
CA VAL A 441 27.18 -5.63 1.15
C VAL A 441 26.98 -4.44 0.20
N GLN A 442 28.01 -4.12 -0.57
CA GLN A 442 27.91 -3.13 -1.64
C GLN A 442 26.78 -3.51 -2.63
N GLY A 443 25.85 -2.59 -2.87
CA GLY A 443 24.67 -2.84 -3.72
C GLY A 443 23.41 -3.31 -2.99
N ALA A 444 23.44 -3.42 -1.65
CA ALA A 444 22.30 -3.95 -0.90
C ALA A 444 21.00 -3.14 -1.14
N VAL A 445 19.87 -3.85 -1.10
CA VAL A 445 18.52 -3.29 -1.29
C VAL A 445 17.61 -3.74 -0.15
N GLY A 446 17.04 -2.79 0.58
CA GLY A 446 16.22 -3.11 1.75
C GLY A 446 15.22 -2.03 2.14
N TYR A 447 14.11 -2.44 2.76
CA TYR A 447 13.15 -1.49 3.32
C TYR A 447 12.52 -1.99 4.62
N HIS A 448 12.18 -1.04 5.49
CA HIS A 448 11.51 -1.30 6.75
C HIS A 448 10.10 -0.70 6.70
N ILE A 449 9.09 -1.51 7.02
CA ILE A 449 7.70 -1.05 7.04
C ILE A 449 7.45 -0.34 8.36
N ALA A 450 7.54 0.99 8.32
CA ALA A 450 7.08 1.87 9.37
C ALA A 450 6.64 3.22 8.80
N SER A 451 5.79 3.94 9.53
CA SER A 451 5.22 5.22 9.08
C SER A 451 6.25 6.34 9.09
N SER A 452 6.10 7.36 8.24
CA SER A 452 6.96 8.56 8.25
C SER A 452 8.48 8.34 8.18
N GLU A 453 8.97 7.18 7.71
CA GLU A 453 10.41 6.84 7.73
C GLU A 453 11.24 7.64 6.71
N ALA A 454 10.62 8.24 5.70
CA ALA A 454 11.27 9.10 4.71
C ALA A 454 10.85 10.57 4.90
N THR A 455 10.87 11.09 6.13
CA THR A 455 10.44 12.47 6.44
C THR A 455 11.54 13.47 6.74
N THR A 456 12.72 12.97 7.12
CA THR A 456 13.81 13.75 7.72
C THR A 456 15.17 13.27 7.25
N LEU A 457 15.35 13.04 5.93
CA LEU A 457 16.59 12.48 5.39
C LEU A 457 17.79 13.35 5.72
N LYS A 458 17.61 14.68 5.81
CA LYS A 458 18.67 15.64 6.12
C LYS A 458 18.91 15.90 7.60
N ASN A 459 18.06 15.38 8.50
CA ASN A 459 18.18 15.66 9.92
C ASN A 459 19.20 14.70 10.56
N PRO A 460 20.39 15.16 11.00
CA PRO A 460 21.43 14.29 11.54
C PRO A 460 20.98 13.53 12.80
N GLU A 461 20.09 14.11 13.61
CA GLU A 461 19.57 13.50 14.84
C GLU A 461 18.51 12.42 14.58
N SER A 462 18.02 12.30 13.35
CA SER A 462 16.97 11.34 13.03
C SER A 462 17.50 9.92 12.91
N LYS A 463 16.75 8.99 13.51
CA LYS A 463 17.01 7.53 13.53
C LYS A 463 15.95 6.75 12.74
N VAL A 464 15.31 7.40 11.78
CA VAL A 464 14.38 6.74 10.86
C VAL A 464 15.13 5.76 9.96
N TRP A 465 14.53 4.62 9.69
CA TRP A 465 15.11 3.49 8.96
C TRP A 465 15.61 3.89 7.59
N CYS A 466 14.85 4.67 6.81
CA CYS A 466 15.29 5.07 5.46
C CYS A 466 16.58 5.90 5.50
N LYS A 467 16.72 6.80 6.48
CA LYS A 467 17.94 7.58 6.66
C LYS A 467 19.08 6.67 7.12
N SER A 468 18.87 5.96 8.22
CA SER A 468 19.93 5.22 8.89
C SER A 468 20.48 4.07 8.04
N MET A 469 19.63 3.33 7.33
CA MET A 469 20.10 2.26 6.42
C MET A 469 20.91 2.79 5.22
N LEU A 470 20.78 4.07 4.84
CA LEU A 470 21.61 4.67 3.80
C LEU A 470 22.99 5.12 4.32
N GLU A 471 23.09 5.45 5.61
CA GLU A 471 24.34 5.89 6.28
C GLU A 471 25.23 4.74 6.73
N ASP A 472 24.62 3.58 6.98
CA ASP A 472 25.22 2.54 7.81
C ASP A 472 26.35 1.76 7.14
N ILE A 473 27.61 2.17 7.40
CA ILE A 473 28.55 1.40 8.25
C ILE A 473 29.30 2.43 9.11
N GLY A 474 29.08 2.44 10.43
CA GLY A 474 29.99 3.09 11.38
C GLY A 474 30.22 4.61 11.20
N GLY A 475 29.38 5.31 10.43
CA GLY A 475 29.49 6.75 10.18
C GLY A 475 30.43 7.16 9.05
N GLU A 476 30.96 6.23 8.25
CA GLU A 476 31.78 6.55 7.07
C GLU A 476 30.99 6.40 5.75
N ALA A 477 31.40 7.17 4.74
CA ALA A 477 30.68 7.31 3.47
C ALA A 477 30.75 6.08 2.55
N ASP A 478 31.25 4.94 3.02
CA ASP A 478 31.54 3.72 2.25
C ASP A 478 30.63 2.53 2.61
N GLY A 479 29.64 2.72 3.48
CA GLY A 479 28.68 1.69 3.92
C GLY A 479 27.21 2.05 3.71
N GLY A 480 26.35 1.03 3.56
CA GLY A 480 24.89 1.15 3.61
C GLY A 480 24.16 0.68 2.36
N LEU A 481 22.84 0.78 2.36
CA LEU A 481 21.99 0.42 1.22
C LEU A 481 22.26 1.31 0.00
N CYS A 482 22.11 0.73 -1.18
CA CYS A 482 22.01 1.45 -2.45
C CYS A 482 20.56 1.82 -2.78
N ALA A 483 19.60 1.10 -2.21
CA ALA A 483 18.20 1.40 -2.41
C ALA A 483 17.35 1.08 -1.17
N THR A 484 16.43 1.99 -0.89
CA THR A 484 15.39 1.84 0.13
C THR A 484 14.11 2.54 -0.31
N LEU A 485 13.00 2.25 0.35
CA LEU A 485 11.73 2.93 0.11
C LEU A 485 11.04 3.19 1.44
N GLY A 486 10.27 4.27 1.49
CA GLY A 486 9.54 4.61 2.69
C GLY A 486 8.57 5.77 2.49
N PRO A 487 7.71 6.00 3.47
CA PRO A 487 6.69 7.03 3.38
C PRO A 487 7.15 8.38 3.95
N THR A 488 6.76 9.47 3.30
CA THR A 488 7.02 10.85 3.74
C THR A 488 5.95 11.40 4.69
N TYR A 489 4.92 10.60 5.01
CA TYR A 489 3.84 10.86 5.98
C TYR A 489 3.27 9.50 6.42
N GLU A 490 2.09 9.44 7.04
CA GLU A 490 1.39 8.18 7.35
C GLU A 490 0.94 7.46 6.07
N PRO A 491 1.37 6.20 5.82
CA PRO A 491 1.03 5.47 4.60
C PRO A 491 -0.20 4.54 4.69
N TYR A 492 -0.56 4.05 5.88
CA TYR A 492 -1.21 2.75 6.05
C TYR A 492 -0.43 1.58 5.43
N LEU A 493 -0.68 0.35 5.90
CA LEU A 493 0.05 -0.83 5.42
C LEU A 493 -0.12 -1.07 3.92
N GLN A 494 -1.32 -0.85 3.37
CA GLN A 494 -1.61 -1.15 1.98
C GLN A 494 -0.84 -0.29 0.97
N ALA A 495 -0.15 0.78 1.40
CA ALA A 495 0.64 1.60 0.48
C ALA A 495 2.02 1.02 0.18
N PHE A 496 2.53 0.10 1.01
CA PHE A 496 3.81 -0.54 0.76
C PHE A 496 3.70 -1.59 -0.34
N PRO A 497 4.74 -1.74 -1.18
CA PRO A 497 4.92 -2.95 -1.97
C PRO A 497 4.89 -4.19 -1.09
N ARG A 498 4.20 -5.24 -1.56
CA ARG A 498 4.29 -6.56 -0.94
C ARG A 498 5.71 -7.12 -1.19
N PRO A 499 6.44 -7.54 -0.15
CA PRO A 499 7.83 -7.94 -0.29
C PRO A 499 8.03 -9.12 -1.24
N GLU A 500 7.13 -10.11 -1.20
CA GLU A 500 7.17 -11.26 -2.10
C GLU A 500 7.06 -10.85 -3.56
N GLN A 501 6.26 -9.83 -3.87
CA GLN A 501 6.10 -9.33 -5.24
C GLN A 501 7.34 -8.53 -5.66
N PHE A 502 7.78 -7.59 -4.81
CA PHE A 502 8.90 -6.70 -5.10
C PHE A 502 10.21 -7.47 -5.28
N TYR A 503 10.53 -8.37 -4.35
CA TYR A 503 11.79 -9.12 -4.39
C TYR A 503 11.80 -10.20 -5.46
N LEU A 504 10.69 -10.90 -5.74
CA LEU A 504 10.65 -11.82 -6.90
C LEU A 504 10.97 -11.08 -8.20
N MET A 505 10.42 -9.87 -8.40
CA MET A 505 10.73 -9.06 -9.57
C MET A 505 12.21 -8.66 -9.61
N LEU A 506 12.75 -8.14 -8.51
CA LEU A 506 14.14 -7.69 -8.43
C LEU A 506 15.13 -8.83 -8.69
N LEU A 507 14.93 -9.97 -8.00
CA LEU A 507 15.81 -11.15 -8.12
C LEU A 507 15.73 -11.82 -9.50
N SER A 508 14.65 -11.61 -10.26
CA SER A 508 14.56 -12.14 -11.62
C SER A 508 15.61 -11.55 -12.57
N GLY A 509 16.17 -10.37 -12.25
CA GLY A 509 17.12 -9.66 -13.11
C GLY A 509 16.50 -9.08 -14.40
N LYS A 510 15.18 -9.21 -14.59
CA LYS A 510 14.47 -8.76 -15.81
C LYS A 510 14.04 -7.31 -15.78
N TYR A 511 14.02 -6.68 -14.61
CA TYR A 511 13.41 -5.37 -14.36
C TYR A 511 14.37 -4.48 -13.56
N THR A 512 14.32 -3.17 -13.79
CA THR A 512 15.08 -2.22 -12.97
C THR A 512 14.38 -1.96 -11.62
N LEU A 513 15.09 -1.35 -10.68
CA LEU A 513 14.57 -0.96 -9.36
C LEU A 513 13.28 -0.13 -9.47
N ALA A 514 13.26 0.87 -10.36
CA ALA A 514 12.08 1.70 -10.57
C ALA A 514 10.89 0.90 -11.14
N GLU A 515 11.14 -0.05 -12.04
CA GLU A 515 10.11 -0.91 -12.59
C GLU A 515 9.55 -1.86 -11.53
N CYS A 516 10.40 -2.49 -10.71
CA CYS A 516 9.98 -3.32 -9.59
C CYS A 516 9.10 -2.52 -8.62
N TYR A 517 9.52 -1.31 -8.26
CA TYR A 517 8.77 -0.44 -7.38
C TYR A 517 7.42 -0.03 -7.97
N TYR A 518 7.36 0.48 -9.20
CA TYR A 518 6.09 0.93 -9.78
C TYR A 518 5.15 -0.20 -10.20
N ALA A 519 5.67 -1.41 -10.45
CA ALA A 519 4.81 -2.57 -10.70
C ALA A 519 4.06 -2.99 -9.42
N THR A 520 4.66 -2.78 -8.24
CA THR A 520 4.20 -3.35 -6.96
C THR A 520 3.66 -2.30 -5.99
N LYS A 521 4.06 -1.04 -6.10
CA LYS A 521 3.53 0.11 -5.35
C LYS A 521 2.05 0.32 -5.72
N PRO A 522 1.11 0.31 -4.76
CA PRO A 522 -0.33 0.39 -5.10
C PRO A 522 -0.82 1.80 -5.46
N PHE A 523 -0.23 2.85 -4.87
CA PHE A 523 -0.83 4.18 -4.87
C PHE A 523 0.10 5.31 -5.30
N ASN A 524 -0.47 6.32 -5.94
CA ASN A 524 0.13 7.63 -6.25
C ASN A 524 -0.72 8.76 -5.62
N SER A 525 -0.29 10.01 -5.72
CA SER A 525 -0.81 11.12 -4.89
C SER A 525 -0.74 10.86 -3.38
N TRP A 526 0.03 9.85 -2.99
CA TRP A 526 0.17 9.39 -1.61
C TRP A 526 1.61 9.54 -1.14
N THR A 527 2.00 8.81 -0.10
CA THR A 527 3.16 9.19 0.74
C THR A 527 4.45 8.43 0.42
N MET A 528 4.40 7.37 -0.38
CA MET A 528 5.57 6.53 -0.65
C MET A 528 6.60 7.20 -1.57
N THR A 529 7.88 7.01 -1.27
CA THR A 529 9.02 7.42 -2.11
C THR A 529 10.02 6.26 -2.26
N LEU A 530 10.74 6.23 -3.38
CA LEU A 530 11.84 5.29 -3.65
C LEU A 530 13.15 6.06 -3.69
N ILE A 531 14.11 5.66 -2.87
CA ILE A 531 15.48 6.20 -2.87
C ILE A 531 16.40 5.14 -3.48
N GLY A 532 17.14 5.52 -4.51
CA GLY A 532 18.02 4.63 -5.26
C GLY A 532 18.12 5.03 -6.73
N ASP A 533 19.07 4.44 -7.43
CA ASP A 533 19.21 4.60 -8.88
C ASP A 533 18.05 3.86 -9.59
N PRO A 534 17.17 4.54 -10.36
CA PRO A 534 16.03 3.89 -11.03
C PRO A 534 16.44 2.82 -12.04
N LEU A 535 17.63 2.92 -12.61
CA LEU A 535 18.15 1.95 -13.58
C LEU A 535 18.76 0.74 -12.90
N TYR A 536 18.90 0.76 -11.56
CA TYR A 536 19.60 -0.29 -10.84
C TYR A 536 18.99 -1.67 -11.08
N ASN A 537 19.78 -2.61 -11.59
CA ASN A 537 19.36 -4.00 -11.76
C ASN A 537 20.45 -4.95 -11.21
N PRO A 538 20.48 -5.21 -9.89
CA PRO A 538 21.52 -5.99 -9.22
C PRO A 538 21.65 -7.43 -9.71
N PHE A 539 20.63 -7.98 -10.34
CA PHE A 539 20.57 -9.38 -10.76
C PHE A 539 20.56 -9.56 -12.28
N LYS A 540 20.84 -8.49 -13.06
CA LYS A 540 20.83 -8.52 -14.52
C LYS A 540 21.79 -9.56 -15.11
N VAL A 541 23.02 -9.62 -14.58
CA VAL A 541 24.08 -10.54 -15.06
C VAL A 541 24.04 -11.89 -14.38
N LYS A 542 23.47 -11.96 -13.18
CA LYS A 542 23.34 -13.17 -12.38
C LYS A 542 21.98 -13.14 -11.68
N SER A 543 21.03 -13.89 -12.21
CA SER A 543 19.70 -14.05 -11.60
C SER A 543 19.85 -14.47 -10.14
N GLY A 544 19.09 -13.81 -9.26
CA GLY A 544 18.93 -14.22 -7.87
C GLY A 544 17.93 -15.38 -7.72
N LEU A 545 17.17 -15.72 -8.77
CA LEU A 545 16.25 -16.85 -8.82
C LEU A 545 16.91 -18.08 -9.48
N LYS A 546 16.54 -19.28 -9.00
CA LYS A 546 16.87 -20.58 -9.61
C LYS A 546 16.18 -20.72 -10.98
N GLU A 547 16.72 -21.57 -11.87
CA GLU A 547 16.19 -21.75 -13.23
C GLU A 547 14.82 -22.45 -13.26
N ASP A 548 14.62 -23.46 -12.42
CA ASP A 548 13.38 -24.26 -12.36
C ASP A 548 12.33 -23.61 -11.44
N LEU A 549 11.70 -22.54 -11.94
CA LEU A 549 10.62 -21.86 -11.22
C LEU A 549 9.26 -22.55 -11.43
N PRO A 550 8.43 -22.66 -10.38
CA PRO A 550 7.02 -23.01 -10.51
C PRO A 550 6.25 -22.13 -11.51
N ALA A 551 5.19 -22.69 -12.08
CA ALA A 551 4.40 -22.01 -13.10
C ALA A 551 3.71 -20.74 -12.58
N ASP A 552 3.26 -20.71 -11.33
CA ASP A 552 2.67 -19.54 -10.69
C ASP A 552 3.67 -18.38 -10.56
N ILE A 553 4.92 -18.64 -10.17
CA ILE A 553 5.99 -17.62 -10.13
C ILE A 553 6.33 -17.14 -11.54
N THR A 554 6.47 -18.06 -12.48
CA THR A 554 6.78 -17.72 -13.88
C THR A 554 5.68 -16.86 -14.49
N ASN A 555 4.41 -17.26 -14.32
CA ASN A 555 3.25 -16.52 -14.77
C ASN A 555 3.17 -15.14 -14.13
N PHE A 556 3.45 -15.03 -12.82
CA PHE A 556 3.53 -13.73 -12.15
C PHE A 556 4.60 -12.85 -12.80
N LEU A 557 5.83 -13.34 -12.98
CA LEU A 557 6.94 -12.58 -13.57
C LEU A 557 6.67 -12.12 -15.01
N GLU A 558 5.88 -12.87 -15.78
CA GLU A 558 5.42 -12.48 -17.11
C GLU A 558 4.28 -11.45 -17.07
N GLN A 559 3.37 -11.58 -16.10
CA GLN A 559 2.25 -10.65 -15.90
C GLN A 559 2.67 -9.30 -15.33
N VAL A 560 3.78 -9.21 -14.59
CA VAL A 560 4.23 -7.97 -13.93
C VAL A 560 5.06 -7.04 -14.78
N GLY A 561 5.40 -7.41 -16.02
CA GLY A 561 6.12 -6.49 -16.91
C GLY A 561 5.40 -5.14 -17.00
N ILE A 562 6.14 -4.03 -17.15
CA ILE A 562 5.54 -2.69 -17.27
C ILE A 562 5.38 -2.29 -18.74
#